data_AF-A0A524QPV3-F1
#
_entry.id   AF-A0A524QPV3-F1
#
_cell.length_a   1.000
_cell.length_b   1.000
_cell.length_c   1.000
_cell.angle_alpha   90.00
_cell.angle_beta   90.00
_cell.angle_gamma   90.00
#
_symmetry.space_group_name_H-M   'P 1'
#
loop_
_entity.id
_entity.type
_entity.pdbx_description
1 polymer ?
#
loop_
_entity_poly.entity_id
_entity_poly.type
_entity_poly.pdbx_seq_one_letter_code
_entity_poly.pdbx_strand_id
1 'polypeptide(L)'
;NPNSAMYAYLYGRCLTGDESEKMFRKAAELDPKYYWGNFGMASRLLSKTPPDTAGAIEYFRKSIDIDNSYPSPFQQLANIYLQKKEYANALKYADLLAVTTPDQFQPIKLKNDILIAQGDKAKAEAALIEYSEKNQHDPQVKKALVDLYRNDKRYADAIVYQRQLVALSTRNPGDALFDLAKLYVTAGQNDSALTAINDAAGAGFADYRRLVHSSIFEPLRALPAYTEIAKKVETAAAEERGMRLAILKDSSEVLKQRALAEKLDLPAPEFSFLNLEGQTVSLADLKGKIVVIDFWATWCGPCRMTMPLMQEYVDSRPKDVEFLSLNVWERDSSLVRPFLADMGYQFNVLFGDKEITDKYGVTGIPTLVVIDKNGVIRYKHIGYDPLADQLLAWEAESLL
;
A
#
# COMPACT_ATOMS: atom_id res chain seq x y z
N ASN A 1 7.14 -43.94 -10.03
CA ASN A 1 5.78 -43.39 -10.09
C ASN A 1 5.90 -42.00 -10.71
N PRO A 2 5.23 -41.70 -11.84
CA PRO A 2 5.35 -40.41 -12.54
C PRO A 2 5.00 -39.20 -11.67
N ASN A 3 4.20 -39.38 -10.60
CA ASN A 3 3.83 -38.29 -9.70
C ASN A 3 4.85 -38.05 -8.57
N SER A 4 5.93 -38.82 -8.48
CA SER A 4 6.90 -38.73 -7.38
C SER A 4 7.58 -37.35 -7.28
N ALA A 5 7.87 -36.70 -8.41
CA ALA A 5 8.45 -35.35 -8.43
C ALA A 5 7.45 -34.29 -7.93
N MET A 6 6.17 -34.40 -8.31
CA MET A 6 5.11 -33.52 -7.83
C MET A 6 4.92 -33.64 -6.31
N TYR A 7 4.86 -34.87 -5.77
CA TYR A 7 4.75 -35.05 -4.32
C TYR A 7 5.96 -34.50 -3.56
N ALA A 8 7.17 -34.69 -4.09
CA ALA A 8 8.37 -34.12 -3.50
C ALA A 8 8.31 -32.58 -3.46
N TYR A 9 7.87 -31.94 -4.55
CA TYR A 9 7.66 -30.50 -4.60
C TYR A 9 6.59 -30.01 -3.63
N LEU A 10 5.40 -30.62 -3.63
CA LEU A 10 4.30 -30.23 -2.74
C LEU A 10 4.70 -30.37 -1.27
N TYR A 11 5.38 -31.47 -0.91
CA TYR A 11 5.89 -31.67 0.43
C TYR A 11 6.96 -30.63 0.79
N GLY A 12 7.89 -30.34 -0.12
CA GLY A 12 8.91 -29.30 0.08
C GLY A 12 8.35 -27.91 0.35
N ARG A 13 7.19 -27.56 -0.21
CA ARG A 13 6.49 -26.29 0.07
C ARG A 13 5.95 -26.19 1.49
N CYS A 14 5.71 -27.32 2.16
CA CYS A 14 5.23 -27.35 3.53
C CYS A 14 6.38 -27.32 4.56
N LEU A 15 7.63 -27.39 4.10
CA LEU A 15 8.82 -27.41 4.95
C LEU A 15 9.54 -26.07 4.91
N THR A 16 10.48 -25.89 5.85
CA THR A 16 11.36 -24.72 5.92
C THR A 16 12.83 -25.17 5.89
N GLY A 17 13.76 -24.21 5.76
CA GLY A 17 15.19 -24.48 5.91
C GLY A 17 15.74 -25.48 4.89
N ASP A 18 16.63 -26.36 5.35
CA ASP A 18 17.35 -27.32 4.51
C ASP A 18 16.46 -28.49 4.06
N GLU A 19 15.44 -28.85 4.85
CA GLU A 19 14.50 -29.92 4.49
C GLU A 19 13.64 -29.54 3.27
N SER A 20 13.22 -28.28 3.17
CA SER A 20 12.56 -27.76 1.96
C SER A 20 13.47 -27.85 0.73
N GLU A 21 14.74 -27.46 0.87
CA GLU A 21 15.73 -27.53 -0.21
C GLU A 21 15.96 -28.96 -0.68
N LYS A 22 16.13 -29.90 0.25
CA LYS A 22 16.29 -31.33 -0.03
C LYS A 22 15.11 -31.88 -0.83
N MET A 23 13.89 -31.48 -0.49
CA MET A 23 12.70 -31.92 -1.20
C MET A 23 12.57 -31.33 -2.61
N PHE A 24 12.91 -30.04 -2.81
CA PHE A 24 12.93 -29.45 -4.15
C PHE A 24 14.03 -30.05 -5.03
N ARG A 25 15.22 -30.26 -4.47
CA ARG A 25 16.31 -30.98 -5.14
C ARG A 25 15.86 -32.38 -5.54
N LYS A 26 15.20 -33.10 -4.63
CA LYS A 26 14.66 -34.43 -4.91
C LYS A 26 13.61 -34.39 -6.03
N ALA A 27 12.74 -33.38 -6.07
CA ALA A 27 11.77 -33.21 -7.14
C ALA A 27 12.46 -33.04 -8.51
N ALA A 28 13.49 -32.19 -8.58
CA ALA A 28 14.27 -31.97 -9.81
C ALA A 28 15.10 -33.19 -10.24
N GLU A 29 15.59 -34.01 -9.30
CA GLU A 29 16.28 -35.27 -9.58
C GLU A 29 15.33 -36.36 -10.10
N LEU A 30 14.13 -36.45 -9.50
CA LEU A 30 13.14 -37.46 -9.85
C LEU A 30 12.55 -37.22 -11.24
N ASP A 31 12.37 -35.96 -11.62
CA ASP A 31 11.99 -35.57 -12.97
C ASP A 31 12.65 -34.23 -13.34
N PRO A 32 13.77 -34.28 -14.09
CA PRO A 32 14.44 -33.06 -14.55
C PRO A 32 13.59 -32.17 -15.45
N LYS A 33 12.52 -32.71 -16.07
CA LYS A 33 11.57 -31.95 -16.90
C LYS A 33 10.38 -31.42 -16.09
N TYR A 34 10.36 -31.60 -14.78
CA TYR A 34 9.33 -31.04 -13.94
C TYR A 34 9.62 -29.57 -13.62
N TYR A 35 8.84 -28.68 -14.23
CA TYR A 35 8.96 -27.22 -14.07
C TYR A 35 9.06 -26.79 -12.60
N TRP A 36 8.11 -27.23 -11.77
CA TRP A 36 7.97 -26.79 -10.39
C TRP A 36 9.10 -27.28 -9.48
N GLY A 37 9.73 -28.41 -9.80
CA GLY A 37 10.92 -28.90 -9.08
C GLY A 37 12.08 -27.91 -9.22
N ASN A 38 12.37 -27.51 -10.45
CA ASN A 38 13.42 -26.53 -10.75
C ASN A 38 13.07 -25.13 -10.22
N PHE A 39 11.84 -24.66 -10.42
CA PHE A 39 11.40 -23.35 -9.91
C PHE A 39 11.43 -23.28 -8.38
N GLY A 40 10.98 -24.33 -7.69
CA GLY A 40 11.03 -24.44 -6.24
C GLY A 40 12.46 -24.37 -5.71
N MET A 41 13.39 -25.06 -6.38
CA MET A 41 14.82 -25.00 -6.03
C MET A 41 15.39 -23.58 -6.20
N ALA A 42 15.11 -22.94 -7.34
CA ALA A 42 15.57 -21.58 -7.60
C ALA A 42 15.06 -20.58 -6.53
N SER A 43 13.78 -20.71 -6.17
CA SER A 43 13.14 -19.86 -5.17
C SER A 43 13.74 -20.08 -3.77
N ARG A 44 14.07 -21.34 -3.44
CA ARG A 44 14.69 -21.67 -2.15
C ARG A 44 16.12 -21.15 -2.04
N LEU A 45 16.92 -21.27 -3.10
CA LEU A 45 18.28 -20.72 -3.13
C LEU A 45 18.29 -19.21 -2.96
N LEU A 46 17.33 -18.52 -3.58
CA LEU A 46 17.17 -17.07 -3.47
C LEU A 46 16.70 -16.63 -2.07
N SER A 47 16.02 -17.49 -1.31
CA SER A 47 15.57 -17.17 0.06
C SER A 47 16.62 -17.46 1.14
N LYS A 48 17.82 -17.94 0.78
CA LYS A 48 18.92 -18.14 1.75
C LYS A 48 19.48 -16.79 2.22
N THR A 49 20.17 -16.81 3.35
CA THR A 49 20.86 -15.64 3.90
C THR A 49 22.32 -16.00 4.16
N PRO A 50 23.28 -15.56 3.32
CA PRO A 50 23.08 -14.80 2.08
C PRO A 50 22.44 -15.63 0.94
N PRO A 51 21.81 -15.00 -0.06
CA PRO A 51 21.16 -15.69 -1.15
C PRO A 51 22.17 -16.34 -2.12
N ASP A 52 21.90 -17.58 -2.56
CA ASP A 52 22.66 -18.23 -3.64
C ASP A 52 22.09 -17.81 -5.00
N THR A 53 22.50 -16.63 -5.45
CA THR A 53 22.03 -16.05 -6.71
C THR A 53 22.51 -16.82 -7.95
N ALA A 54 23.70 -17.42 -7.90
CA ALA A 54 24.26 -18.17 -9.02
C ALA A 54 23.46 -19.45 -9.28
N GLY A 55 23.23 -20.24 -8.23
CA GLY A 55 22.39 -21.43 -8.34
C GLY A 55 20.94 -21.09 -8.68
N ALA A 56 20.38 -20.02 -8.11
CA ALA A 56 19.03 -19.59 -8.45
C ALA A 56 18.87 -19.26 -9.95
N ILE A 57 19.85 -18.57 -10.55
CA ILE A 57 19.86 -18.28 -12.00
C ILE A 57 19.84 -19.57 -12.82
N GLU A 58 20.65 -20.57 -12.45
CA GLU A 58 20.72 -21.85 -13.16
C GLU A 58 19.36 -22.56 -13.16
N TYR A 59 18.74 -22.69 -11.99
CA TYR A 59 17.46 -23.39 -11.86
C TYR A 59 16.29 -22.62 -12.48
N PHE A 60 16.29 -21.27 -12.45
CA PHE A 60 15.30 -20.49 -13.19
C PHE A 60 15.44 -20.70 -14.70
N ARG A 61 16.66 -20.73 -15.24
CA ARG A 61 16.89 -21.03 -16.66
C ARG A 61 16.40 -22.42 -17.04
N LYS A 62 16.71 -23.45 -16.23
CA LYS A 62 16.15 -24.80 -16.42
C LYS A 62 14.63 -24.81 -16.44
N SER A 63 13.98 -24.05 -15.54
CA SER A 63 12.52 -23.96 -15.54
C SER A 63 11.96 -23.31 -16.82
N ILE A 64 12.63 -22.28 -17.35
CA ILE A 64 12.25 -21.63 -18.62
C ILE A 64 12.45 -22.57 -19.81
N ASP A 65 13.54 -23.33 -19.83
CA ASP A 65 13.83 -24.30 -20.91
C ASP A 65 12.79 -25.42 -20.97
N ILE A 66 12.12 -25.71 -19.84
CA ILE A 66 11.04 -26.68 -19.74
C ILE A 66 9.70 -26.07 -20.18
N ASP A 67 9.32 -24.95 -19.57
CA ASP A 67 8.07 -24.25 -19.85
C ASP A 67 8.28 -22.73 -19.69
N ASN A 68 8.26 -22.05 -20.82
CA ASN A 68 8.46 -20.60 -20.90
C ASN A 68 7.14 -19.81 -20.87
N SER A 69 5.99 -20.47 -20.67
CA SER A 69 4.70 -19.78 -20.54
C SER A 69 4.54 -19.09 -19.17
N TYR A 70 5.32 -19.49 -18.17
CA TYR A 70 5.26 -18.93 -16.83
C TYR A 70 6.08 -17.62 -16.71
N PRO A 71 5.48 -16.51 -16.24
CA PRO A 71 6.15 -15.22 -16.16
C PRO A 71 7.17 -15.12 -15.00
N SER A 72 6.94 -15.83 -13.90
CA SER A 72 7.70 -15.65 -12.65
C SER A 72 9.22 -15.84 -12.80
N PRO A 73 9.76 -16.85 -13.52
CA PRO A 73 11.19 -16.99 -13.74
C PRO A 73 11.82 -15.78 -14.43
N PHE A 74 11.16 -15.19 -15.42
CA PHE A 74 11.66 -14.00 -16.13
C PHE A 74 11.76 -12.79 -15.20
N GLN A 75 10.71 -12.55 -14.41
CA GLN A 75 10.70 -11.48 -13.41
C GLN A 75 11.82 -11.65 -12.38
N GLN A 76 11.99 -12.88 -11.85
CA GLN A 76 13.03 -13.16 -10.86
C GLN A 76 14.44 -12.98 -11.44
N LEU A 77 14.69 -13.45 -12.66
CA LEU A 77 15.97 -13.26 -13.33
C LEU A 77 16.27 -11.78 -13.59
N ALA A 78 15.28 -11.02 -14.09
CA ALA A 78 15.43 -9.58 -14.31
C ALA A 78 15.82 -8.84 -13.01
N ASN A 79 15.15 -9.16 -11.89
CA ASN A 79 15.45 -8.59 -10.58
C ASN A 79 16.87 -8.96 -10.09
N ILE A 80 17.28 -10.21 -10.24
CA ILE A 80 18.63 -10.65 -9.85
C ILE A 80 19.68 -9.89 -10.65
N TYR A 81 19.53 -9.78 -11.98
CA TYR A 81 20.48 -9.04 -12.82
C TYR A 81 20.48 -7.54 -12.53
N LEU A 82 19.32 -6.95 -12.20
CA LEU A 82 19.23 -5.56 -11.78
C LEU A 82 20.03 -5.31 -10.49
N GLN A 83 19.89 -6.18 -9.48
CA GLN A 83 20.66 -6.08 -8.23
C GLN A 83 22.17 -6.19 -8.47
N LYS A 84 22.58 -7.03 -9.42
CA LYS A 84 23.98 -7.18 -9.85
C LYS A 84 24.46 -6.05 -10.76
N LYS A 85 23.60 -5.07 -11.10
CA LYS A 85 23.85 -3.98 -12.07
C LYS A 85 24.22 -4.48 -13.48
N GLU A 86 23.76 -5.69 -13.83
CA GLU A 86 23.91 -6.28 -15.16
C GLU A 86 22.70 -5.90 -16.05
N TYR A 87 22.59 -4.61 -16.38
CA TYR A 87 21.39 -4.04 -17.00
C TYR A 87 20.99 -4.69 -18.33
N ALA A 88 21.95 -5.12 -19.16
CA ALA A 88 21.64 -5.79 -20.42
C ALA A 88 20.91 -7.13 -20.22
N ASN A 89 21.34 -7.92 -19.23
CA ASN A 89 20.66 -9.15 -18.85
C ASN A 89 19.30 -8.85 -18.21
N ALA A 90 19.23 -7.84 -17.34
CA ALA A 90 17.99 -7.43 -16.71
C ALA A 90 16.93 -7.05 -17.75
N LEU A 91 17.29 -6.20 -18.73
CA LEU A 91 16.41 -5.79 -19.82
C LEU A 91 15.97 -6.97 -20.68
N LYS A 92 16.89 -7.88 -21.03
CA LYS A 92 16.56 -9.10 -21.78
C LYS A 92 15.43 -9.88 -21.11
N TYR A 93 15.52 -10.11 -19.79
CA TYR A 93 14.50 -10.85 -19.07
C TYR A 93 13.21 -10.04 -18.84
N ALA A 94 13.29 -8.71 -18.72
CA ALA A 94 12.11 -7.85 -18.70
C ALA A 94 11.35 -7.85 -20.04
N ASP A 95 12.05 -7.85 -21.17
CA ASP A 95 11.45 -7.96 -22.50
C ASP A 95 10.80 -9.33 -22.71
N LEU A 96 11.45 -10.41 -22.27
CA LEU A 96 10.84 -11.76 -22.29
C LEU A 96 9.60 -11.84 -21.41
N LEU A 97 9.62 -11.23 -20.23
CA LEU A 97 8.46 -11.12 -19.36
C LEU A 97 7.31 -10.39 -20.08
N ALA A 98 7.59 -9.29 -20.78
CA ALA A 98 6.60 -8.54 -21.54
C ALA A 98 5.97 -9.39 -22.66
N VAL A 99 6.72 -10.28 -23.30
CA VAL A 99 6.18 -11.24 -24.29
C VAL A 99 5.22 -12.24 -23.64
N THR A 100 5.50 -12.70 -22.42
CA THR A 100 4.62 -13.65 -21.70
C THR A 100 3.35 -13.01 -21.14
N THR A 101 3.36 -11.69 -20.90
CA THR A 101 2.23 -10.95 -20.33
C THR A 101 2.05 -9.60 -21.05
N PRO A 102 1.64 -9.60 -22.34
CA PRO A 102 1.66 -8.41 -23.19
C PRO A 102 0.71 -7.28 -22.74
N ASP A 103 -0.39 -7.64 -22.07
CA ASP A 103 -1.41 -6.69 -21.61
C ASP A 103 -1.23 -6.27 -20.15
N GLN A 104 -0.10 -6.62 -19.52
CA GLN A 104 0.19 -6.25 -18.14
C GLN A 104 1.17 -5.08 -18.07
N PHE A 105 0.94 -4.17 -17.12
CA PHE A 105 1.84 -3.04 -16.87
C PHE A 105 3.15 -3.45 -16.15
N GLN A 106 3.11 -4.54 -15.37
CA GLN A 106 4.26 -4.98 -14.55
C GLN A 106 5.59 -5.13 -15.30
N PRO A 107 5.65 -5.73 -16.50
CA PRO A 107 6.89 -5.85 -17.27
C PRO A 107 7.42 -4.49 -17.72
N ILE A 108 6.53 -3.57 -18.09
CA ILE A 108 6.90 -2.21 -18.51
C ILE A 108 7.43 -1.41 -17.33
N LYS A 109 6.79 -1.53 -16.17
CA LYS A 109 7.30 -0.94 -14.93
C LYS A 109 8.70 -1.45 -14.61
N LEU A 110 8.91 -2.77 -14.65
CA LEU A 110 10.23 -3.36 -14.40
C LEU A 110 11.28 -2.86 -15.39
N LYS A 111 10.94 -2.78 -16.68
CA LYS A 111 11.82 -2.22 -17.71
C LYS A 111 12.17 -0.75 -17.43
N ASN A 112 11.18 0.06 -17.03
CA ASN A 112 11.37 1.44 -16.64
C ASN A 112 12.33 1.56 -15.43
N ASP A 113 12.11 0.77 -14.38
CA ASP A 113 12.97 0.74 -13.18
C ASP A 113 14.43 0.38 -13.55
N ILE A 114 14.62 -0.60 -14.44
CA ILE A 114 15.95 -1.01 -14.92
C ILE A 114 16.64 0.13 -15.70
N LEU A 115 15.91 0.80 -16.61
CA LEU A 115 16.44 1.91 -17.42
C LEU A 115 16.81 3.12 -16.56
N ILE A 116 15.98 3.45 -15.56
CA ILE A 116 16.29 4.50 -14.58
C ILE A 116 17.55 4.13 -13.79
N ALA A 117 17.67 2.89 -13.32
CA ALA A 117 18.85 2.42 -12.59
C ALA A 117 20.13 2.39 -13.45
N GLN A 118 19.98 2.25 -14.78
CA GLN A 118 21.06 2.36 -15.76
C GLN A 118 21.45 3.82 -16.06
N GLY A 119 20.63 4.80 -15.63
CA GLY A 119 20.80 6.22 -15.94
C GLY A 119 20.19 6.66 -17.28
N ASP A 120 19.46 5.78 -17.97
CA ASP A 120 18.84 6.06 -19.27
C ASP A 120 17.37 6.46 -19.09
N LYS A 121 17.16 7.60 -18.40
CA LYS A 121 15.82 8.14 -18.12
C LYS A 121 15.00 8.40 -19.39
N ALA A 122 15.66 8.80 -20.48
CA ALA A 122 14.99 9.09 -21.75
C ALA A 122 14.34 7.84 -22.35
N LYS A 123 15.03 6.70 -22.35
CA LYS A 123 14.42 5.42 -22.77
C LYS A 123 13.36 4.95 -21.80
N ALA A 124 13.55 5.19 -20.50
CA ALA A 124 12.58 4.84 -19.48
C ALA A 124 11.24 5.57 -19.72
N GLU A 125 11.30 6.88 -19.96
CA GLU A 125 10.15 7.71 -20.33
C GLU A 125 9.50 7.23 -21.63
N ALA A 126 10.30 7.02 -22.69
CA ALA A 126 9.78 6.59 -23.99
C ALA A 126 9.00 5.26 -23.90
N ALA A 127 9.49 4.30 -23.11
CA ALA A 127 8.81 3.02 -22.88
C ALA A 127 7.44 3.18 -22.19
N LEU A 128 7.33 4.11 -21.22
CA LEU A 128 6.05 4.40 -20.57
C LEU A 128 5.09 5.10 -21.53
N ILE A 129 5.57 6.06 -22.32
CA ILE A 129 4.74 6.76 -23.32
C ILE A 129 4.19 5.76 -24.35
N GLU A 130 5.05 4.93 -24.93
CA GLU A 130 4.64 3.93 -25.93
C GLU A 130 3.55 2.99 -25.38
N TYR A 131 3.73 2.50 -24.15
CA TYR A 131 2.72 1.65 -23.52
C TYR A 131 1.43 2.43 -23.22
N SER A 132 1.53 3.69 -22.79
CA SER A 132 0.41 4.59 -22.50
C SER A 132 -0.44 4.92 -23.73
N GLU A 133 0.19 5.03 -24.90
CA GLU A 133 -0.48 5.24 -26.19
C GLU A 133 -1.26 4.00 -26.63
N LYS A 134 -0.69 2.81 -26.42
CA LYS A 134 -1.35 1.52 -26.71
C LYS A 134 -2.46 1.19 -25.70
N ASN A 135 -2.30 1.62 -24.45
CA ASN A 135 -3.18 1.29 -23.32
C ASN A 135 -3.77 2.55 -22.69
N GLN A 136 -4.52 3.32 -23.49
CA GLN A 136 -5.02 4.65 -23.09
C GLN A 136 -5.86 4.66 -21.81
N HIS A 137 -6.50 3.53 -21.49
CA HIS A 137 -7.37 3.35 -20.33
C HIS A 137 -6.68 2.71 -19.12
N ASP A 138 -5.37 2.44 -19.16
CA ASP A 138 -4.64 1.86 -18.03
C ASP A 138 -4.20 2.98 -17.05
N PRO A 139 -4.81 3.09 -15.85
CA PRO A 139 -4.44 4.13 -14.89
C PRO A 139 -3.04 3.93 -14.31
N GLN A 140 -2.47 2.71 -14.35
CA GLN A 140 -1.17 2.44 -13.73
C GLN A 140 -0.04 3.15 -14.48
N VAL A 141 -0.07 3.13 -15.82
CA VAL A 141 0.93 3.85 -16.63
C VAL A 141 0.75 5.35 -16.54
N LYS A 142 -0.49 5.87 -16.49
CA LYS A 142 -0.72 7.31 -16.31
C LYS A 142 -0.14 7.79 -14.98
N LYS A 143 -0.35 7.02 -13.90
CA LYS A 143 0.24 7.31 -12.59
C LYS A 143 1.76 7.29 -12.63
N ALA A 144 2.36 6.28 -13.28
CA ALA A 144 3.82 6.21 -13.42
C ALA A 144 4.40 7.41 -14.17
N LEU A 145 3.72 7.89 -15.21
CA LEU A 145 4.11 9.11 -15.94
C LEU A 145 3.96 10.37 -15.09
N VAL A 146 2.86 10.51 -14.33
CA VAL A 146 2.70 11.62 -13.37
C VAL A 146 3.84 11.62 -12.35
N ASP A 147 4.14 10.48 -11.74
CA ASP A 147 5.20 10.35 -10.74
C ASP A 147 6.57 10.68 -11.35
N LEU A 148 6.87 10.19 -12.56
CA LEU A 148 8.12 10.49 -13.29
C LEU A 148 8.27 11.99 -13.54
N TYR A 149 7.26 12.63 -14.12
CA TYR A 149 7.32 14.06 -14.45
C TYR A 149 7.33 14.96 -13.22
N ARG A 150 6.59 14.61 -12.17
CA ARG A 150 6.63 15.34 -10.91
C ARG A 150 8.02 15.28 -10.28
N ASN A 151 8.67 14.11 -10.28
CA ASN A 151 10.01 13.94 -9.72
C ASN A 151 11.06 14.73 -10.51
N ASP A 152 10.91 14.83 -11.82
CA ASP A 152 11.77 15.64 -12.69
C ASP A 152 11.34 17.13 -12.76
N LYS A 153 10.38 17.55 -11.91
CA LYS A 153 9.82 18.92 -11.84
C LYS A 153 9.22 19.42 -13.16
N ARG A 154 8.84 18.51 -14.06
CA ARG A 154 8.15 18.77 -15.33
C ARG A 154 6.64 18.81 -15.12
N TYR A 155 6.17 19.78 -14.34
CA TYR A 155 4.77 19.81 -13.90
C TYR A 155 3.75 19.96 -15.02
N ALA A 156 4.10 20.64 -16.12
CA ALA A 156 3.23 20.74 -17.30
C ALA A 156 2.89 19.35 -17.88
N ASP A 157 3.89 18.48 -18.00
CA ASP A 157 3.71 17.10 -18.48
C ASP A 157 2.93 16.26 -17.45
N ALA A 158 3.26 16.41 -16.16
CA ALA A 158 2.53 15.74 -15.09
C ALA A 158 1.03 16.08 -15.10
N ILE A 159 0.68 17.35 -15.32
CA ILE A 159 -0.70 17.83 -15.41
C ILE A 159 -1.44 17.15 -16.58
N VAL A 160 -0.80 16.96 -17.74
CA VAL A 160 -1.43 16.28 -18.90
C VAL A 160 -1.89 14.88 -18.52
N TYR A 161 -1.01 14.08 -17.90
CA TYR A 161 -1.34 12.72 -17.51
C TYR A 161 -2.26 12.64 -16.30
N GLN A 162 -2.17 13.59 -15.36
CA GLN A 162 -3.10 13.67 -14.24
C GLN A 162 -4.53 13.98 -14.72
N ARG A 163 -4.71 14.83 -15.73
CA ARG A 163 -6.04 15.05 -16.33
C ARG A 163 -6.61 13.79 -16.99
N GLN A 164 -5.76 12.96 -17.59
CA GLN A 164 -6.18 11.65 -18.10
C GLN A 164 -6.59 10.72 -16.95
N LEU A 165 -5.85 10.72 -15.83
CA LEU A 165 -6.25 9.97 -14.63
C LEU A 165 -7.59 10.42 -14.07
N VAL A 166 -7.85 11.73 -14.01
CA VAL A 166 -9.15 12.27 -13.61
C VAL A 166 -10.26 11.70 -14.50
N ALA A 167 -10.07 11.68 -15.82
CA ALA A 167 -11.05 11.13 -16.75
C ALA A 167 -11.30 9.62 -16.55
N LEU A 168 -10.30 8.86 -16.06
CA LEU A 168 -10.42 7.44 -15.76
C LEU A 168 -10.98 7.15 -14.35
N SER A 169 -11.02 8.16 -13.46
CA SER A 169 -11.34 8.00 -12.05
C SER A 169 -12.85 8.05 -11.80
N THR A 170 -13.56 6.99 -12.20
CA THR A 170 -15.04 6.94 -12.08
C THR A 170 -15.55 6.73 -10.67
N ARG A 171 -14.77 6.08 -9.79
CA ARG A 171 -15.19 5.80 -8.41
C ARG A 171 -14.95 6.99 -7.47
N ASN A 172 -13.76 7.58 -7.53
CA ASN A 172 -13.36 8.71 -6.68
C ASN A 172 -12.83 9.88 -7.53
N PRO A 173 -13.67 10.50 -8.38
CA PRO A 173 -13.24 11.63 -9.22
C PRO A 173 -12.77 12.83 -8.40
N GLY A 174 -13.38 13.07 -7.23
CA GLY A 174 -12.98 14.13 -6.31
C GLY A 174 -11.51 14.04 -5.86
N ASP A 175 -11.04 12.86 -5.46
CA ASP A 175 -9.64 12.65 -5.07
C ASP A 175 -8.66 12.93 -6.22
N ALA A 176 -9.01 12.49 -7.44
CA ALA A 176 -8.16 12.69 -8.60
C ALA A 176 -8.07 14.17 -9.00
N LEU A 177 -9.18 14.92 -8.88
CA LEU A 177 -9.23 16.38 -9.07
C LEU A 177 -8.45 17.12 -7.99
N PHE A 178 -8.52 16.66 -6.74
CA PHE A 178 -7.73 17.21 -5.66
C PHE A 178 -6.23 17.00 -5.88
N ASP A 179 -5.82 15.80 -6.33
CA ASP A 179 -4.43 15.54 -6.71
C ASP A 179 -3.97 16.39 -7.91
N LEU A 180 -4.88 16.71 -8.85
CA LEU A 180 -4.63 17.66 -9.93
C LEU A 180 -4.43 19.10 -9.40
N ALA A 181 -5.25 19.54 -8.44
CA ALA A 181 -5.10 20.85 -7.83
C ALA A 181 -3.72 21.03 -7.19
N LYS A 182 -3.19 20.00 -6.53
CA LYS A 182 -1.85 20.03 -5.94
C LYS A 182 -0.76 20.23 -7.00
N LEU A 183 -0.88 19.57 -8.16
CA LEU A 183 0.04 19.79 -9.28
C LEU A 183 -0.05 21.23 -9.81
N TYR A 184 -1.26 21.79 -9.90
CA TYR A 184 -1.44 23.18 -10.30
C TYR A 184 -0.76 24.16 -9.33
N VAL A 185 -0.92 23.98 -8.02
CA VAL A 185 -0.21 24.84 -7.05
C VAL A 185 1.30 24.70 -7.19
N THR A 186 1.79 23.47 -7.32
CA THR A 186 3.22 23.20 -7.48
C THR A 186 3.78 23.82 -8.78
N ALA A 187 2.95 23.93 -9.83
CA ALA A 187 3.27 24.61 -11.07
C ALA A 187 3.09 26.14 -11.03
N GLY A 188 2.68 26.72 -9.90
CA GLY A 188 2.39 28.15 -9.73
C GLY A 188 1.07 28.60 -10.38
N GLN A 189 0.19 27.68 -10.75
CA GLN A 189 -1.08 27.93 -11.43
C GLN A 189 -2.24 28.02 -10.42
N ASN A 190 -2.22 29.06 -9.58
CA ASN A 190 -3.14 29.19 -8.44
C ASN A 190 -4.63 29.23 -8.84
N ASP A 191 -4.99 29.91 -9.94
CA ASP A 191 -6.40 29.97 -10.39
C ASP A 191 -6.91 28.61 -10.87
N SER A 192 -6.05 27.85 -11.57
CA SER A 192 -6.36 26.48 -11.99
C SER A 192 -6.44 25.55 -10.79
N ALA A 193 -5.60 25.75 -9.77
CA ALA A 193 -5.68 25.00 -8.52
C ALA A 193 -7.00 25.26 -7.80
N LEU A 194 -7.41 26.52 -7.61
CA LEU A 194 -8.69 26.86 -6.97
C LEU A 194 -9.89 26.26 -7.71
N THR A 195 -9.87 26.34 -9.05
CA THR A 195 -10.89 25.71 -9.90
C THR A 195 -10.93 24.20 -9.65
N ALA A 196 -9.77 23.53 -9.68
CA ALA A 196 -9.69 22.09 -9.46
C ALA A 196 -10.10 21.67 -8.03
N ILE A 197 -9.84 22.47 -6.98
CA ILE A 197 -10.34 22.19 -5.62
C ILE A 197 -11.88 22.32 -5.58
N ASN A 198 -12.43 23.36 -6.21
CA ASN A 198 -13.88 23.53 -6.27
C ASN A 198 -14.56 22.40 -7.04
N ASP A 199 -13.98 21.98 -8.17
CA ASP A 199 -14.46 20.84 -8.95
C ASP A 199 -14.34 19.53 -8.17
N ALA A 200 -13.24 19.35 -7.42
CA ALA A 200 -13.07 18.20 -6.54
C ALA A 200 -14.21 18.13 -5.50
N ALA A 201 -14.53 19.25 -4.86
CA ALA A 201 -15.63 19.34 -3.90
C ALA A 201 -16.98 18.96 -4.54
N GLY A 202 -17.26 19.49 -5.74
CA GLY A 202 -18.45 19.12 -6.51
C GLY A 202 -18.49 17.65 -6.96
N ALA A 203 -17.33 17.00 -7.04
CA ALA A 203 -17.17 15.59 -7.40
C ALA A 203 -17.03 14.66 -6.18
N GLY A 204 -17.45 15.10 -5.00
CA GLY A 204 -17.52 14.29 -3.78
C GLY A 204 -16.23 14.26 -2.95
N PHE A 205 -15.27 15.16 -3.19
CA PHE A 205 -14.15 15.35 -2.26
C PHE A 205 -14.62 16.08 -1.00
N ALA A 206 -14.58 15.40 0.14
CA ALA A 206 -15.05 15.93 1.43
C ALA A 206 -13.97 15.86 2.53
N ASP A 207 -12.70 15.65 2.19
CA ASP A 207 -11.61 15.63 3.18
C ASP A 207 -11.14 17.08 3.48
N TYR A 208 -11.92 17.76 4.33
CA TYR A 208 -11.63 19.14 4.76
C TYR A 208 -10.26 19.26 5.42
N ARG A 209 -9.87 18.27 6.23
CA ARG A 209 -8.60 18.27 6.96
C ARG A 209 -7.43 18.23 5.99
N ARG A 210 -7.48 17.35 4.99
CA ARG A 210 -6.47 17.26 3.93
C ARG A 210 -6.35 18.55 3.13
N LEU A 211 -7.46 19.24 2.86
CA LEU A 211 -7.44 20.54 2.20
C LEU A 211 -6.71 21.58 3.07
N VAL A 212 -7.13 21.79 4.32
CA VAL A 212 -6.65 22.92 5.12
C VAL A 212 -5.28 22.71 5.75
N HIS A 213 -4.87 21.47 6.03
CA HIS A 213 -3.59 21.18 6.66
C HIS A 213 -2.46 20.82 5.69
N SER A 214 -2.76 20.46 4.45
CA SER A 214 -1.71 20.24 3.45
C SER A 214 -0.92 21.52 3.23
N SER A 215 0.40 21.44 3.40
CA SER A 215 1.32 22.57 3.22
C SER A 215 1.38 23.04 1.76
N ILE A 216 1.02 22.17 0.81
CA ILE A 216 0.98 22.51 -0.62
C ILE A 216 0.05 23.68 -0.89
N PHE A 217 -1.05 23.81 -0.14
CA PHE A 217 -2.03 24.89 -0.35
C PHE A 217 -1.75 26.16 0.44
N GLU A 218 -0.65 26.25 1.20
CA GLU A 218 -0.26 27.48 1.91
C GLU A 218 -0.31 28.74 1.03
N PRO A 219 0.17 28.74 -0.23
CA PRO A 219 0.07 29.91 -1.10
C PRO A 219 -1.36 30.37 -1.41
N LEU A 220 -2.36 29.47 -1.27
CA LEU A 220 -3.76 29.77 -1.57
C LEU A 220 -4.53 30.24 -0.33
N ARG A 221 -4.08 29.95 0.90
CA ARG A 221 -4.87 30.13 2.13
C ARG A 221 -5.29 31.58 2.40
N ALA A 222 -4.54 32.56 1.90
CA ALA A 222 -4.87 33.98 2.05
C ALA A 222 -5.92 34.48 1.04
N LEU A 223 -6.25 33.69 0.02
CA LEU A 223 -7.17 34.09 -1.05
C LEU A 223 -8.62 33.91 -0.59
N PRO A 224 -9.51 34.91 -0.76
CA PRO A 224 -10.93 34.79 -0.38
C PRO A 224 -11.64 33.58 -1.02
N ALA A 225 -11.31 33.28 -2.28
CA ALA A 225 -11.83 32.13 -2.99
C ALA A 225 -11.48 30.80 -2.30
N TYR A 226 -10.26 30.68 -1.75
CA TYR A 226 -9.86 29.49 -1.01
C TYR A 226 -10.71 29.31 0.25
N THR A 227 -10.96 30.38 1.00
CA THR A 227 -11.80 30.34 2.20
C THR A 227 -13.24 29.92 1.87
N GLU A 228 -13.81 30.44 0.78
CA GLU A 228 -15.14 30.04 0.33
C GLU A 228 -15.20 28.56 -0.05
N ILE A 229 -14.22 28.08 -0.81
CA ILE A 229 -14.13 26.67 -1.20
C ILE A 229 -13.92 25.78 0.04
N ALA A 230 -13.04 26.17 0.96
CA ALA A 230 -12.80 25.42 2.19
C ALA A 230 -14.07 25.27 3.02
N LYS A 231 -14.89 26.32 3.13
CA LYS A 231 -16.20 26.24 3.79
C LYS A 231 -17.18 25.29 3.09
N LYS A 232 -17.16 25.25 1.76
CA LYS A 232 -17.96 24.27 0.99
C LYS A 232 -17.51 22.84 1.27
N VAL A 233 -16.20 22.58 1.26
CA VAL A 233 -15.66 21.24 1.60
C VAL A 233 -15.97 20.86 3.04
N GLU A 234 -15.88 21.79 4.00
CA GLU A 234 -16.27 21.55 5.40
C GLU A 234 -17.74 21.16 5.52
N THR A 235 -18.62 21.83 4.76
CA THR A 235 -20.05 21.55 4.75
C THR A 235 -20.32 20.17 4.15
N ALA A 236 -19.69 19.84 3.02
CA ALA A 236 -19.76 18.52 2.41
C ALA A 236 -19.26 17.40 3.35
N ALA A 237 -18.17 17.66 4.09
CA ALA A 237 -17.63 16.74 5.10
C ALA A 237 -18.64 16.49 6.23
N ALA A 238 -19.29 17.55 6.72
CA ALA A 238 -20.31 17.44 7.76
C ALA A 238 -21.56 16.69 7.27
N GLU A 239 -21.98 16.91 6.02
CA GLU A 239 -23.09 16.20 5.37
C GLU A 239 -22.77 14.72 5.17
N GLU A 240 -21.58 14.38 4.66
CA GLU A 240 -21.13 13.00 4.49
C GLU A 240 -21.10 12.27 5.83
N ARG A 241 -20.52 12.90 6.86
CA ARG A 241 -20.54 12.37 8.23
C ARG A 241 -21.97 12.17 8.73
N GLY A 242 -22.86 13.14 8.48
CA GLY A 242 -24.27 13.05 8.84
C GLY A 242 -24.99 11.88 8.16
N MET A 243 -24.74 11.63 6.87
CA MET A 243 -25.28 10.50 6.11
C MET A 243 -24.74 9.17 6.61
N ARG A 244 -23.43 9.09 6.86
CA ARG A 244 -22.74 7.92 7.42
C ARG A 244 -23.33 7.52 8.77
N LEU A 245 -23.47 8.50 9.68
CA LEU A 245 -24.07 8.27 11.00
C LEU A 245 -25.58 8.08 10.95
N ALA A 246 -26.26 8.46 9.87
CA ALA A 246 -27.68 8.18 9.71
C ALA A 246 -27.98 6.66 9.67
N ILE A 247 -27.01 5.84 9.24
CA ILE A 247 -27.07 4.36 9.33
C ILE A 247 -27.37 3.90 10.78
N LEU A 248 -26.93 4.67 11.77
CA LEU A 248 -27.08 4.33 13.19
C LEU A 248 -28.43 4.73 13.77
N LYS A 249 -29.23 5.59 13.14
CA LYS A 249 -30.41 6.21 13.78
C LYS A 249 -31.43 5.19 14.28
N ASP A 250 -31.71 4.15 13.50
CA ASP A 250 -32.71 3.13 13.84
C ASP A 250 -32.09 1.77 14.24
N SER A 251 -30.76 1.63 14.14
CA SER A 251 -30.06 0.35 14.33
C SER A 251 -28.83 0.43 15.24
N SER A 252 -28.55 1.59 15.86
CA SER A 252 -27.37 1.81 16.72
C SER A 252 -27.23 0.76 17.82
N GLU A 253 -28.31 0.47 18.54
CA GLU A 253 -28.26 -0.50 19.65
C GLU A 253 -27.93 -1.91 19.17
N VAL A 254 -28.55 -2.36 18.07
CA VAL A 254 -28.30 -3.69 17.50
C VAL A 254 -26.88 -3.79 16.95
N LEU A 255 -26.41 -2.75 16.25
CA LEU A 255 -25.04 -2.70 15.72
C LEU A 255 -24.01 -2.65 16.85
N LYS A 256 -24.27 -1.90 17.91
CA LYS A 256 -23.43 -1.85 19.11
C LYS A 256 -23.38 -3.21 19.79
N GLN A 257 -24.51 -3.86 20.02
CA GLN A 257 -24.54 -5.19 20.63
C GLN A 257 -23.79 -6.21 19.78
N ARG A 258 -23.93 -6.15 18.44
CA ARG A 258 -23.19 -7.02 17.53
C ARG A 258 -21.68 -6.79 17.63
N ALA A 259 -21.23 -5.54 17.57
CA ALA A 259 -19.81 -5.18 17.69
C ALA A 259 -19.21 -5.71 19.00
N LEU A 260 -19.93 -5.51 20.11
CA LEU A 260 -19.47 -5.96 21.44
C LEU A 260 -19.57 -7.47 21.66
N ALA A 261 -20.40 -8.19 20.89
CA ALA A 261 -20.53 -9.64 20.99
C ALA A 261 -19.33 -10.39 20.38
N GLU A 262 -18.58 -9.77 19.46
CA GLU A 262 -17.41 -10.36 18.79
C GLU A 262 -16.13 -10.27 19.64
N LYS A 263 -16.27 -10.20 20.97
CA LYS A 263 -15.16 -10.01 21.91
C LYS A 263 -14.22 -11.23 21.93
N LEU A 264 -12.93 -10.93 21.78
CA LEU A 264 -11.82 -11.87 21.80
C LEU A 264 -11.15 -11.94 23.18
N ASP A 265 -10.39 -13.02 23.37
CA ASP A 265 -9.53 -13.24 24.54
C ASP A 265 -8.18 -13.80 24.10
N LEU A 266 -7.40 -12.96 23.39
CA LEU A 266 -6.10 -13.32 22.85
C LEU A 266 -5.01 -12.43 23.46
N PRO A 267 -3.91 -12.98 23.99
CA PRO A 267 -2.82 -12.16 24.49
C PRO A 267 -2.24 -11.32 23.35
N ALA A 268 -2.04 -10.02 23.59
CA ALA A 268 -1.41 -9.15 22.60
C ALA A 268 0.08 -9.50 22.46
N PRO A 269 0.58 -9.78 21.25
CA PRO A 269 2.01 -9.98 21.04
C PRO A 269 2.82 -8.73 21.38
N GLU A 270 3.88 -8.89 22.17
CA GLU A 270 4.78 -7.80 22.52
C GLU A 270 5.51 -7.23 21.28
N PHE A 271 5.73 -5.92 21.29
CA PHE A 271 6.51 -5.22 20.28
C PHE A 271 7.21 -4.00 20.84
N SER A 272 8.22 -3.53 20.11
CA SER A 272 8.98 -2.32 20.39
C SER A 272 9.47 -1.74 19.07
N PHE A 273 8.88 -0.62 18.64
CA PHE A 273 9.17 0.00 17.34
C PHE A 273 9.54 1.48 17.49
N LEU A 274 10.25 2.00 16.49
CA LEU A 274 10.54 3.43 16.40
C LEU A 274 9.33 4.17 15.84
N ASN A 275 9.04 5.33 16.41
CA ASN A 275 8.07 6.28 15.87
C ASN A 275 8.71 7.27 14.89
N LEU A 276 7.91 8.22 14.39
CA LEU A 276 8.38 9.32 13.55
C LEU A 276 9.35 10.27 14.26
N GLU A 277 9.49 10.26 15.57
CA GLU A 277 10.43 11.11 16.29
C GLU A 277 11.75 10.36 16.57
N GLY A 278 11.85 9.09 16.14
CA GLY A 278 12.98 8.21 16.46
C GLY A 278 12.95 7.70 17.90
N GLN A 279 11.82 7.85 18.59
CA GLN A 279 11.59 7.34 19.94
C GLN A 279 11.09 5.90 19.85
N THR A 280 11.56 5.06 20.76
CA THR A 280 11.05 3.70 20.91
C THR A 280 9.73 3.73 21.67
N VAL A 281 8.70 3.12 21.09
CA VAL A 281 7.40 2.88 21.71
C VAL A 281 7.20 1.37 21.81
N SER A 282 7.00 0.87 23.03
CA SER A 282 6.69 -0.54 23.27
C SER A 282 5.26 -0.73 23.79
N LEU A 283 4.69 -1.91 23.55
CA LEU A 283 3.38 -2.24 24.12
C LEU A 283 3.43 -2.28 25.65
N ALA A 284 4.55 -2.74 26.22
CA ALA A 284 4.78 -2.77 27.66
C ALA A 284 4.66 -1.39 28.32
N ASP A 285 5.10 -0.32 27.65
CA ASP A 285 5.00 1.07 28.14
C ASP A 285 3.55 1.56 28.24
N LEU A 286 2.61 0.87 27.58
CA LEU A 286 1.19 1.22 27.52
C LEU A 286 0.32 0.37 28.44
N LYS A 287 0.93 -0.48 29.28
CA LYS A 287 0.20 -1.28 30.26
C LYS A 287 -0.68 -0.40 31.16
N GLY A 288 -1.92 -0.81 31.38
CA GLY A 288 -2.91 -0.04 32.13
C GLY A 288 -3.73 0.95 31.28
N LYS A 289 -3.37 1.16 30.01
CA LYS A 289 -4.19 1.88 29.02
C LYS A 289 -4.91 0.92 28.10
N ILE A 290 -6.01 1.40 27.50
CA ILE A 290 -6.57 0.74 26.32
C ILE A 290 -5.74 1.19 25.13
N VAL A 291 -5.38 0.27 24.23
CA VAL A 291 -4.58 0.59 23.04
C VAL A 291 -5.37 0.21 21.79
N VAL A 292 -5.55 1.17 20.89
CA VAL A 292 -6.05 0.94 19.54
C VAL A 292 -4.88 0.98 18.56
N ILE A 293 -4.77 -0.04 17.72
CA ILE A 293 -3.73 -0.15 16.69
C ILE A 293 -4.38 -0.17 15.31
N ASP A 294 -3.97 0.73 14.41
CA ASP A 294 -4.29 0.66 12.98
C ASP A 294 -3.07 0.21 12.17
N PHE A 295 -3.21 -0.90 11.45
CA PHE A 295 -2.21 -1.42 10.51
C PHE A 295 -2.50 -0.90 9.10
N TRP A 296 -1.53 -0.22 8.48
CA TRP A 296 -1.72 0.42 7.17
C TRP A 296 -0.43 0.56 6.36
N ALA A 297 -0.56 1.00 5.11
CA ALA A 297 0.56 1.32 4.21
C ALA A 297 0.23 2.51 3.29
N THR A 298 1.23 3.28 2.84
CA THR A 298 0.98 4.48 2.00
C THR A 298 0.34 4.15 0.65
N TRP A 299 0.62 2.96 0.13
CA TRP A 299 0.07 2.46 -1.14
C TRP A 299 -1.33 1.84 -1.02
N CYS A 300 -1.85 1.66 0.20
CA CYS A 300 -3.11 0.98 0.46
C CYS A 300 -4.31 1.92 0.27
N GLY A 301 -5.07 1.76 -0.82
CA GLY A 301 -6.27 2.54 -1.10
C GLY A 301 -7.32 2.52 0.03
N PRO A 302 -7.78 1.36 0.49
CA PRO A 302 -8.73 1.27 1.61
C PRO A 302 -8.24 1.90 2.91
N CYS A 303 -6.93 1.85 3.18
CA CYS A 303 -6.34 2.50 4.35
C CYS A 303 -6.49 4.02 4.27
N ARG A 304 -6.24 4.61 3.08
CA ARG A 304 -6.44 6.05 2.84
C ARG A 304 -7.89 6.48 3.07
N MET A 305 -8.86 5.65 2.69
CA MET A 305 -10.29 5.91 2.95
C MET A 305 -10.64 5.84 4.45
N THR A 306 -9.86 5.09 5.25
CA THR A 306 -10.10 4.91 6.69
C THR A 306 -9.46 6.02 7.53
N MET A 307 -8.41 6.67 7.04
CA MET A 307 -7.68 7.71 7.77
C MET A 307 -8.56 8.87 8.28
N PRO A 308 -9.52 9.43 7.52
CA PRO A 308 -10.44 10.43 8.05
C PRO A 308 -11.19 9.93 9.29
N LEU A 309 -11.67 8.68 9.27
CA LEU A 309 -12.39 8.06 10.39
C LEU A 309 -11.46 7.85 11.59
N MET A 310 -10.23 7.41 11.36
CA MET A 310 -9.24 7.27 12.44
C MET A 310 -8.91 8.61 13.08
N GLN A 311 -8.85 9.67 12.30
CA GLN A 311 -8.68 11.01 12.84
C GLN A 311 -9.90 11.47 13.65
N GLU A 312 -11.13 11.20 13.19
CA GLU A 312 -12.34 11.45 13.99
C GLU A 312 -12.30 10.71 15.33
N TYR A 313 -11.86 9.45 15.32
CA TYR A 313 -11.67 8.67 16.54
C TYR A 313 -10.59 9.27 17.44
N VAL A 314 -9.41 9.58 16.89
CA VAL A 314 -8.28 10.20 17.60
C VAL A 314 -8.70 11.52 18.26
N ASP A 315 -9.49 12.34 17.57
CA ASP A 315 -9.96 13.64 18.06
C ASP A 315 -11.01 13.50 19.18
N SER A 316 -11.77 12.40 19.19
CA SER A 316 -12.88 12.18 20.14
C SER A 316 -12.61 11.16 21.25
N ARG A 317 -11.51 10.41 21.18
CA ARG A 317 -11.23 9.29 22.09
C ARG A 317 -11.06 9.73 23.56
N PRO A 318 -11.39 8.85 24.52
CA PRO A 318 -11.07 9.07 25.94
C PRO A 318 -9.55 9.19 26.18
N LYS A 319 -9.17 9.91 27.24
CA LYS A 319 -7.76 10.15 27.59
C LYS A 319 -6.98 8.86 27.95
N ASP A 320 -7.67 7.84 28.44
CA ASP A 320 -7.08 6.56 28.84
C ASP A 320 -6.90 5.59 27.66
N VAL A 321 -7.17 6.05 26.44
CA VAL A 321 -6.97 5.30 25.20
C VAL A 321 -5.77 5.86 24.43
N GLU A 322 -4.80 4.99 24.17
CA GLU A 322 -3.69 5.26 23.26
C GLU A 322 -4.05 4.79 21.85
N PHE A 323 -3.68 5.57 20.83
CA PHE A 323 -3.85 5.21 19.42
C PHE A 323 -2.49 5.12 18.76
N LEU A 324 -2.16 3.95 18.21
CA LEU A 324 -0.89 3.67 17.54
C LEU A 324 -1.12 3.31 16.08
N SER A 325 -0.42 4.00 15.19
CA SER A 325 -0.57 3.80 13.76
C SER A 325 0.62 3.05 13.17
N LEU A 326 0.46 1.73 13.03
CA LEU A 326 1.50 0.84 12.56
C LEU A 326 1.56 0.84 11.03
N ASN A 327 2.58 1.51 10.50
CA ASN A 327 2.93 1.39 9.09
C ASN A 327 3.63 0.03 8.88
N VAL A 328 3.05 -0.79 8.00
CA VAL A 328 3.51 -2.14 7.68
C VAL A 328 3.53 -2.37 6.18
N TRP A 329 4.31 -3.37 5.73
CA TRP A 329 4.43 -3.74 4.31
C TRP A 329 4.83 -2.58 3.39
N GLU A 330 5.45 -1.55 3.95
CA GLU A 330 6.02 -0.45 3.21
C GLU A 330 7.30 -0.92 2.53
N ARG A 331 7.49 -0.53 1.27
CA ARG A 331 8.74 -0.86 0.54
C ARG A 331 9.86 0.10 0.86
N ASP A 332 9.49 1.35 1.17
CA ASP A 332 10.39 2.44 1.48
C ASP A 332 9.76 3.33 2.55
N SER A 333 10.25 3.23 3.79
CA SER A 333 9.72 3.98 4.92
C SER A 333 9.93 5.50 4.79
N SER A 334 10.83 5.96 3.90
CA SER A 334 11.03 7.38 3.66
C SER A 334 9.80 8.06 3.03
N LEU A 335 8.89 7.27 2.43
CA LEU A 335 7.64 7.74 1.83
C LEU A 335 6.57 8.10 2.87
N VAL A 336 6.69 7.61 4.11
CA VAL A 336 5.64 7.74 5.13
C VAL A 336 5.47 9.17 5.62
N ARG A 337 6.57 9.89 5.92
CA ARG A 337 6.46 11.29 6.40
C ARG A 337 5.89 12.23 5.34
N PRO A 338 6.39 12.23 4.08
CA PRO A 338 5.82 13.06 3.04
C PRO A 338 4.34 12.75 2.79
N PHE A 339 3.97 11.46 2.87
CA PHE A 339 2.59 11.04 2.72
C PHE A 339 1.69 11.59 3.84
N LEU A 340 2.09 11.52 5.11
CA LEU A 340 1.26 12.04 6.22
C LEU A 340 1.14 13.57 6.16
N ALA A 341 2.23 14.26 5.82
CA ALA A 341 2.21 15.70 5.61
C ALA A 341 1.26 16.10 4.46
N ASP A 342 1.22 15.29 3.41
CA ASP A 342 0.31 15.49 2.28
C ASP A 342 -1.16 15.25 2.64
N MET A 343 -1.42 14.22 3.45
CA MET A 343 -2.77 13.85 3.87
C MET A 343 -3.32 14.75 4.98
N GLY A 344 -2.47 15.48 5.70
CA GLY A 344 -2.90 16.40 6.76
C GLY A 344 -3.31 15.73 8.08
N TYR A 345 -2.90 14.47 8.29
CA TYR A 345 -3.21 13.69 9.49
C TYR A 345 -2.03 13.62 10.46
N GLN A 346 -2.33 13.61 11.76
CA GLN A 346 -1.33 13.53 12.82
C GLN A 346 -1.60 12.30 13.67
N PHE A 347 -0.89 11.22 13.38
CA PHE A 347 -0.95 9.97 14.13
C PHE A 347 0.41 9.68 14.79
N ASN A 348 0.41 8.96 15.91
CA ASN A 348 1.62 8.37 16.45
C ASN A 348 2.00 7.15 15.60
N VAL A 349 2.75 7.39 14.53
CA VAL A 349 3.08 6.34 13.55
C VAL A 349 4.31 5.58 13.98
N LEU A 350 4.20 4.25 14.05
CA LEU A 350 5.27 3.31 14.33
C LEU A 350 5.63 2.52 13.07
N PHE A 351 6.92 2.21 12.90
CA PHE A 351 7.40 1.37 11.80
C PHE A 351 7.43 -0.10 12.20
N GLY A 352 6.36 -0.82 11.85
CA GLY A 352 6.26 -2.25 12.11
C GLY A 352 7.10 -3.08 11.14
N ASP A 353 7.66 -4.18 11.63
CA ASP A 353 8.37 -5.15 10.79
C ASP A 353 7.40 -6.10 10.07
N LYS A 354 7.93 -7.10 9.34
CA LYS A 354 7.08 -8.10 8.70
C LYS A 354 6.44 -9.05 9.72
N GLU A 355 7.17 -9.39 10.78
CA GLU A 355 6.74 -10.39 11.77
C GLU A 355 5.54 -9.92 12.59
N ILE A 356 5.39 -8.61 12.84
CA ILE A 356 4.28 -8.08 13.63
C ILE A 356 2.94 -8.40 12.97
N THR A 357 2.87 -8.34 11.63
CA THR A 357 1.66 -8.66 10.90
C THR A 357 1.29 -10.14 11.06
N ASP A 358 2.27 -11.04 11.07
CA ASP A 358 2.04 -12.47 11.32
C ASP A 358 1.60 -12.72 12.77
N LYS A 359 2.27 -12.10 13.75
CA LYS A 359 1.97 -12.23 15.19
C LYS A 359 0.55 -11.78 15.54
N TYR A 360 0.09 -10.66 14.96
CA TYR A 360 -1.27 -10.16 15.13
C TYR A 360 -2.28 -10.81 14.17
N GLY A 361 -1.85 -11.72 13.28
CA GLY A 361 -2.70 -12.39 12.30
C GLY A 361 -3.32 -11.44 11.27
N VAL A 362 -2.62 -10.38 10.90
CA VAL A 362 -3.05 -9.38 9.91
C VAL A 362 -2.99 -10.00 8.52
N THR A 363 -4.16 -10.34 7.96
CA THR A 363 -4.28 -10.96 6.63
C THR A 363 -4.58 -9.95 5.52
N GLY A 364 -4.84 -8.70 5.89
CA GLY A 364 -5.13 -7.59 4.98
C GLY A 364 -5.07 -6.26 5.72
N ILE A 365 -4.97 -5.16 4.97
CA ILE A 365 -4.98 -3.81 5.54
C ILE A 365 -6.09 -2.95 4.88
N PRO A 366 -6.73 -2.03 5.61
CA PRO A 366 -6.47 -1.71 7.02
C PRO A 366 -6.90 -2.85 7.96
N THR A 367 -6.19 -3.01 9.07
CA THR A 367 -6.64 -3.84 10.20
C THR A 367 -6.63 -2.99 11.45
N LEU A 368 -7.72 -3.01 12.22
CA LEU A 368 -7.84 -2.32 13.50
C LEU A 368 -7.83 -3.35 14.62
N VAL A 369 -7.10 -3.09 15.69
CA VAL A 369 -7.03 -3.97 16.88
C VAL A 369 -7.25 -3.13 18.13
N VAL A 370 -8.10 -3.61 19.03
CA VAL A 370 -8.35 -2.99 20.34
C VAL A 370 -7.83 -3.91 21.44
N ILE A 371 -6.94 -3.39 22.27
CA ILE A 371 -6.26 -4.07 23.37
C ILE A 371 -6.71 -3.45 24.69
N ASP A 372 -7.08 -4.28 25.66
CA ASP A 372 -7.47 -3.81 27.00
C ASP A 372 -6.26 -3.44 27.89
N LYS A 373 -6.57 -2.93 29.09
CA LYS A 373 -5.59 -2.49 30.10
C LYS A 373 -4.62 -3.60 30.56
N ASN A 374 -4.96 -4.86 30.33
CA ASN A 374 -4.17 -6.03 30.72
C ASN A 374 -3.29 -6.57 29.57
N GLY A 375 -3.31 -5.93 28.39
CA GLY A 375 -2.57 -6.40 27.23
C GLY A 375 -3.26 -7.54 26.50
N VAL A 376 -4.60 -7.60 26.54
CA VAL A 376 -5.38 -8.63 25.83
C VAL A 376 -6.14 -8.00 24.66
N ILE A 377 -6.00 -8.58 23.47
CA ILE A 377 -6.77 -8.22 22.28
C ILE A 377 -8.24 -8.60 22.53
N ARG A 378 -9.11 -7.60 22.48
CA ARG A 378 -10.56 -7.73 22.67
C ARG A 378 -11.34 -7.62 21.39
N TYR A 379 -10.87 -6.83 20.42
CA TYR A 379 -11.57 -6.64 19.17
C TYR A 379 -10.58 -6.53 18.02
N LYS A 380 -11.00 -6.97 16.84
CA LYS A 380 -10.20 -6.94 15.63
C LYS A 380 -11.08 -6.82 14.39
N HIS A 381 -10.80 -5.82 13.57
CA HIS A 381 -11.51 -5.54 12.32
C HIS A 381 -10.55 -5.59 11.15
N ILE A 382 -10.94 -6.24 10.06
CA ILE A 382 -10.12 -6.34 8.84
C ILE A 382 -10.89 -5.73 7.68
N GLY A 383 -10.27 -4.79 6.98
CA GLY A 383 -10.86 -4.06 5.86
C GLY A 383 -11.45 -2.72 6.27
N TYR A 384 -11.92 -1.98 5.25
CA TYR A 384 -12.59 -0.70 5.43
C TYR A 384 -14.02 -0.92 5.95
N ASP A 385 -14.39 -0.19 6.99
CA ASP A 385 -15.77 -0.07 7.49
C ASP A 385 -16.14 1.42 7.62
N PRO A 386 -17.26 1.88 7.03
CA PRO A 386 -17.69 3.27 7.14
C PRO A 386 -18.08 3.70 8.56
N LEU A 387 -18.20 2.79 9.53
CA LEU A 387 -18.50 3.07 10.93
C LEU A 387 -17.31 2.76 11.85
N ALA A 388 -16.11 2.57 11.31
CA ALA A 388 -14.92 2.17 12.08
C ALA A 388 -14.65 3.05 13.32
N ASP A 389 -14.78 4.37 13.21
CA ASP A 389 -14.64 5.30 14.34
C ASP A 389 -15.65 5.03 15.46
N GLN A 390 -16.90 4.69 15.11
CA GLN A 390 -17.97 4.43 16.06
C GLN A 390 -17.82 3.05 16.71
N LEU A 391 -17.42 2.04 15.93
CA LEU A 391 -17.11 0.71 16.45
C LEU A 391 -16.00 0.79 17.49
N LEU A 392 -14.89 1.47 17.15
CA LEU A 392 -13.77 1.68 18.07
C LEU A 392 -14.18 2.47 19.32
N ALA A 393 -15.07 3.45 19.19
CA ALA A 393 -15.59 4.19 20.33
C ALA A 393 -16.35 3.28 21.31
N TRP A 394 -17.31 2.50 20.81
CA TRP A 394 -18.07 1.57 21.65
C TRP A 394 -17.20 0.50 22.28
N GLU A 395 -16.26 -0.05 21.52
CA GLU A 395 -15.34 -1.07 21.98
C GLU A 395 -14.42 -0.56 23.07
N ALA A 396 -13.79 0.61 22.87
CA ALA A 396 -12.95 1.22 23.90
C ALA A 396 -13.76 1.60 25.14
N GLU A 397 -14.96 2.18 24.99
CA GLU A 397 -15.85 2.50 26.10
C GLU A 397 -16.23 1.26 26.92
N SER A 398 -16.41 0.11 26.27
CA SER A 398 -16.71 -1.16 26.95
C SER A 398 -15.56 -1.71 27.80
N LEU A 399 -14.35 -1.15 27.67
CA LEU A 399 -13.12 -1.59 28.33
C LEU A 399 -12.58 -0.56 29.34
N LEU A 400 -13.19 0.62 29.43
CA LEU A 400 -12.87 1.62 30.46
C LEU A 400 -13.29 1.11 31.83
#